data_AF-A0A2B7XSM8-F1
#
_entry.id   AF-A0A2B7XSM8-F1
#
_cell.length_a   1.000
_cell.length_b   1.000
_cell.length_c   1.000
_cell.angle_alpha   90.00
_cell.angle_beta   90.00
_cell.angle_gamma   90.00
#
_symmetry.space_group_name_H-M   'P 1'
#
loop_
_entity.id
_entity.type
_entity.pdbx_description
1 polymer ?
#
loop_
_entity_poly.entity_id
_entity_poly.type
_entity_poly.pdbx_seq_one_letter_code
_entity_poly.pdbx_strand_id
1 'polypeptide(L)'
;MNWTLGNINEVCTPDQKASFTCPNGKTFFSSSAIVWVVLILGALPVLSYVLIRMFPGSPALLLNAPVILGAMAWLPPATPLSFASWAIVGLIFNYWIRGRWSGWWQNYNYISSAALDTGLVVSTIVIFFTITFPNVEFPNWWGNRVPYETLDYNYEAVLKTVGEGETFGPKTWKL
;
A
#
# COMPACT_ATOMS: atom_id res chain seq x y z
N MET A 1 -13.77 -13.77 10.11
CA MET A 1 -13.39 -12.53 10.84
C MET A 1 -14.50 -11.96 11.73
N ASN A 2 -15.74 -12.48 11.72
CA ASN A 2 -16.80 -11.95 12.59
C ASN A 2 -16.72 -12.46 14.04
N TRP A 3 -16.16 -13.67 14.24
CA TRP A 3 -15.98 -14.26 15.56
C TRP A 3 -15.04 -13.45 16.47
N THR A 4 -13.97 -12.88 15.89
CA THR A 4 -12.99 -12.08 16.64
C THR A 4 -13.59 -10.78 17.17
N LEU A 5 -14.60 -10.21 16.49
CA LEU A 5 -15.26 -8.96 16.90
C LEU A 5 -16.22 -9.14 18.09
N GLY A 6 -16.74 -10.34 18.32
CA GLY A 6 -17.69 -10.62 19.40
C GLY A 6 -17.08 -11.27 20.65
N ASN A 7 -15.86 -11.80 20.55
CA ASN A 7 -15.23 -12.60 21.61
C ASN A 7 -14.01 -11.92 22.25
N ILE A 8 -13.49 -10.87 21.62
CA ILE A 8 -12.38 -10.08 22.14
C ILE A 8 -12.95 -8.71 22.51
N ASN A 9 -12.81 -8.31 23.76
CA ASN A 9 -13.24 -6.99 24.23
C ASN A 9 -12.21 -5.95 23.75
N GLU A 10 -12.69 -4.77 23.35
CA GLU A 10 -11.85 -3.64 22.89
C GLU A 10 -11.03 -3.93 21.61
N VAL A 11 -11.58 -4.68 20.67
CA VAL A 11 -10.97 -4.84 19.33
C VAL A 11 -10.88 -3.46 18.65
N CYS A 12 -9.72 -3.16 18.04
CA CYS A 12 -9.43 -1.88 17.36
C CYS A 12 -9.14 -0.66 18.25
N THR A 13 -9.02 -0.78 19.57
CA THR A 13 -8.54 0.31 20.46
C THR A 13 -7.01 0.29 20.55
N PRO A 14 -6.34 1.44 20.79
CA PRO A 14 -4.89 1.50 20.96
C PRO A 14 -4.39 0.72 22.20
N ASP A 15 -5.23 0.55 23.23
CA ASP A 15 -4.89 -0.12 24.49
C ASP A 15 -5.16 -1.64 24.51
N GLN A 16 -5.44 -2.24 23.35
CA GLN A 16 -5.77 -3.66 23.27
C GLN A 16 -4.54 -4.52 23.65
N LYS A 17 -4.65 -5.33 24.70
CA LYS A 17 -3.55 -6.16 25.26
C LYS A 17 -2.86 -7.13 24.28
N ALA A 18 -3.53 -7.50 23.19
CA ALA A 18 -3.01 -8.39 22.16
C ALA A 18 -2.70 -7.64 20.83
N SER A 19 -2.69 -6.31 20.87
CA SER A 19 -2.38 -5.41 19.75
C SER A 19 -3.17 -5.70 18.46
N PHE A 20 -4.43 -6.13 18.57
CA PHE A 20 -5.31 -6.32 17.41
C PHE A 20 -5.70 -4.96 16.81
N THR A 21 -5.04 -4.60 15.71
CA THR A 21 -5.31 -3.39 14.95
C THR A 21 -6.36 -3.62 13.86
N CYS A 22 -7.14 -2.58 13.57
CA CYS A 22 -8.16 -2.60 12.51
C CYS A 22 -7.83 -1.57 11.43
N PRO A 23 -6.81 -1.85 10.59
CA PRO A 23 -6.32 -0.91 9.61
C PRO A 23 -7.43 -0.46 8.65
N ASN A 24 -8.24 -1.41 8.14
CA ASN A 24 -9.31 -1.12 7.17
C ASN A 24 -10.50 -0.32 7.74
N GLY A 25 -10.72 -0.32 9.06
CA GLY A 25 -11.82 0.46 9.66
C GLY A 25 -11.48 1.93 9.83
N LYS A 26 -10.19 2.23 10.08
CA LYS A 26 -9.71 3.58 10.39
C LYS A 26 -9.32 4.38 9.13
N THR A 27 -8.81 3.71 8.10
CA THR A 27 -8.27 4.37 6.91
C THR A 27 -9.32 4.78 5.88
N PHE A 28 -10.35 3.94 5.66
CA PHE A 28 -11.33 4.18 4.60
C PHE A 28 -12.30 5.33 4.88
N PHE A 29 -12.66 5.57 6.16
CA PHE A 29 -13.67 6.56 6.54
C PHE A 29 -13.08 7.89 7.07
N SER A 30 -11.82 7.91 7.50
CA SER A 30 -11.23 9.08 8.16
C SER A 30 -10.44 10.00 7.21
N SER A 31 -10.18 9.59 5.97
CA SER A 31 -9.34 10.32 5.02
C SER A 31 -10.16 11.02 3.94
N SER A 32 -10.34 12.34 4.05
CA SER A 32 -10.99 13.20 3.04
C SER A 32 -10.33 13.12 1.65
N ALA A 33 -9.06 12.74 1.59
CA ALA A 33 -8.32 12.50 0.34
C ALA A 33 -8.90 11.34 -0.49
N ILE A 34 -9.52 10.34 0.13
CA ILE A 34 -10.07 9.17 -0.57
C ILE A 34 -11.26 9.57 -1.47
N VAL A 35 -12.08 10.52 -1.03
CA VAL A 35 -13.23 11.00 -1.82
C VAL A 35 -12.75 11.66 -3.12
N TRP A 36 -11.73 12.51 -3.04
CA TRP A 36 -11.15 13.17 -4.21
C TRP A 36 -10.44 12.18 -5.14
N VAL A 37 -9.70 11.22 -4.58
CA VAL A 37 -9.04 10.17 -5.36
C VAL A 37 -10.08 9.32 -6.10
N VAL A 38 -11.18 8.91 -5.46
CA VAL A 38 -12.26 8.15 -6.12
C VAL A 38 -12.92 8.95 -7.26
N LEU A 39 -13.12 10.27 -7.10
CA LEU A 39 -13.67 11.10 -8.17
C LEU A 39 -12.72 11.25 -9.37
N ILE A 40 -11.44 11.46 -9.12
CA ILE A 40 -10.41 11.53 -10.17
C ILE A 40 -10.30 10.17 -10.88
N LEU A 41 -10.28 9.08 -10.12
CA LEU A 41 -10.20 7.71 -10.62
C LEU A 41 -11.47 7.28 -11.41
N GLY A 42 -12.66 7.70 -10.97
CA GLY A 42 -13.91 7.46 -11.70
C GLY A 42 -14.04 8.27 -12.99
N ALA A 43 -13.40 9.45 -13.05
CA ALA A 43 -13.35 10.28 -14.25
C ALA A 43 -12.32 9.79 -15.29
N LEU A 44 -11.26 9.10 -14.85
CA LEU A 44 -10.22 8.55 -15.73
C LEU A 44 -10.71 7.68 -16.90
N PRO A 45 -11.65 6.71 -16.73
CA PRO A 45 -12.14 5.91 -17.86
C PRO A 45 -12.91 6.76 -18.87
N VAL A 46 -13.69 7.74 -18.40
CA VAL A 46 -14.42 8.68 -19.26
C VAL A 46 -13.45 9.59 -20.03
N LEU A 47 -12.44 10.13 -19.36
CA LEU A 47 -11.37 10.92 -19.99
C LEU A 47 -10.58 10.09 -21.01
N SER A 48 -10.24 8.85 -20.67
CA SER A 48 -9.54 7.94 -21.59
C SER A 48 -10.36 7.66 -22.85
N TYR A 49 -11.67 7.40 -22.71
CA TYR A 49 -12.57 7.19 -23.84
C TYR A 49 -12.69 8.42 -24.75
N VAL A 50 -12.79 9.62 -24.16
CA VAL A 50 -12.84 10.88 -24.91
C VAL A 50 -11.51 11.17 -25.62
N LEU A 51 -10.36 10.96 -24.96
CA LEU A 51 -9.05 11.15 -25.56
C LEU A 51 -8.80 10.20 -26.74
N ILE A 52 -9.21 8.94 -26.61
CA ILE A 52 -9.13 7.92 -27.68
C ILE A 52 -9.92 8.36 -28.92
N ARG A 53 -11.10 8.97 -28.72
CA ARG A 53 -11.92 9.49 -29.82
C ARG A 53 -11.36 10.76 -30.45
N MET A 54 -10.68 11.59 -29.68
CA MET A 54 -10.21 12.91 -30.14
C MET A 54 -8.81 12.84 -30.77
N PHE A 55 -7.96 11.90 -30.33
CA PHE A 55 -6.58 11.73 -30.83
C PHE A 55 -6.28 10.26 -31.13
N PRO A 56 -6.72 9.72 -32.29
CA PRO A 56 -6.63 8.30 -32.65
C PRO A 56 -5.20 7.76 -32.93
N GLY A 57 -4.15 8.47 -32.53
CA GLY A 57 -2.75 8.07 -32.74
C GLY A 57 -1.80 8.39 -31.59
N SER A 58 -2.30 8.85 -30.44
CA SER A 58 -1.45 9.20 -29.30
C SER A 58 -1.05 7.97 -28.46
N PRO A 59 0.16 7.91 -27.86
CA PRO A 59 0.56 6.81 -26.98
C PRO A 59 -0.27 6.74 -25.68
N ALA A 60 -1.07 7.76 -25.37
CA ALA A 60 -2.04 7.73 -24.28
C ALA A 60 -3.11 6.63 -24.46
N LEU A 61 -3.31 6.13 -25.69
CA LEU A 61 -4.13 4.95 -25.99
C LEU A 61 -3.57 3.64 -25.39
N LEU A 62 -2.27 3.56 -25.06
CA LEU A 62 -1.69 2.37 -24.41
C LEU A 62 -1.99 2.29 -22.91
N LEU A 63 -2.48 3.37 -22.31
CA LEU A 63 -2.80 3.41 -20.87
C LEU A 63 -4.18 2.78 -20.63
N ASN A 64 -4.18 1.57 -20.09
CA ASN A 64 -5.40 0.89 -19.67
C ASN A 64 -5.86 1.42 -18.31
N ALA A 65 -6.82 2.34 -18.32
CA ALA A 65 -7.46 2.84 -17.10
C ALA A 65 -7.90 1.70 -16.14
N PRO A 66 -8.53 0.59 -16.58
CA PRO A 66 -8.95 -0.47 -15.67
C PRO A 66 -7.80 -1.12 -14.88
N VAL A 67 -6.63 -1.28 -15.50
CA VAL A 67 -5.44 -1.87 -14.86
C VAL A 67 -4.87 -0.93 -13.82
N ILE A 68 -4.81 0.35 -14.16
CA ILE A 68 -4.32 1.43 -13.30
C ILE A 68 -5.26 1.62 -12.09
N LEU A 69 -6.57 1.57 -12.31
CA LEU A 69 -7.60 1.68 -11.27
C LEU A 69 -7.63 0.44 -10.36
N GLY A 70 -7.47 -0.76 -10.93
CA GLY A 70 -7.43 -2.00 -10.16
C GLY A 70 -6.23 -2.06 -9.20
N ALA A 71 -5.06 -1.57 -9.63
CA ALA A 71 -3.88 -1.47 -8.77
C ALA A 71 -4.09 -0.45 -7.64
N MET A 72 -4.71 0.70 -7.93
CA MET A 72 -4.94 1.77 -6.96
C MET A 72 -6.05 1.49 -5.94
N ALA A 73 -6.93 0.51 -6.17
CA ALA A 73 -7.97 0.13 -5.20
C ALA A 73 -7.40 -0.36 -3.86
N TRP A 74 -6.13 -0.78 -3.83
CA TRP A 74 -5.41 -1.23 -2.63
C TRP A 74 -4.67 -0.11 -1.89
N LEU A 75 -4.79 1.15 -2.31
CA LEU A 75 -4.20 2.30 -1.60
C LEU A 75 -4.73 2.50 -0.17
N PRO A 76 -6.02 2.29 0.16
CA PRO A 76 -6.49 2.60 1.50
C PRO A 76 -5.94 1.70 2.64
N PRO A 77 -5.22 0.60 2.37
CA PRO A 77 -4.35 -0.02 3.40
C PRO A 77 -2.84 -0.03 3.08
N ALA A 78 -2.41 0.22 1.84
CA ALA A 78 -1.00 0.08 1.45
C ALA A 78 -0.27 1.43 1.43
N THR A 79 0.98 1.43 1.93
CA THR A 79 1.80 2.64 1.98
C THR A 79 2.26 3.06 0.57
N PRO A 80 2.42 4.37 0.31
CA PRO A 80 2.96 4.85 -0.97
C PRO A 80 4.33 4.25 -1.32
N LEU A 81 5.10 3.85 -0.31
CA LEU A 81 6.40 3.19 -0.45
C LEU A 81 6.32 1.83 -1.17
N SER A 82 5.29 1.03 -0.88
CA SER A 82 5.08 -0.25 -1.55
C SER A 82 4.79 -0.05 -3.05
N PHE A 83 3.94 0.92 -3.40
CA PHE A 83 3.63 1.24 -4.79
C PHE A 83 4.82 1.83 -5.55
N ALA A 84 5.60 2.71 -4.90
CA ALA A 84 6.82 3.25 -5.49
C ALA A 84 7.82 2.12 -5.80
N SER A 85 7.96 1.15 -4.90
CA SER A 85 8.82 -0.02 -5.11
C SER A 85 8.37 -0.86 -6.31
N TRP A 86 7.07 -1.15 -6.42
CA TRP A 86 6.52 -1.87 -7.57
C TRP A 86 6.72 -1.11 -8.89
N ALA A 87 6.52 0.21 -8.88
CA ALA A 87 6.74 1.04 -10.06
C ALA A 87 8.21 1.02 -10.49
N ILE A 88 9.15 1.15 -9.54
CA ILE A 88 10.59 1.09 -9.82
C ILE A 88 10.97 -0.25 -10.42
N VAL A 89 10.58 -1.37 -9.79
CA VAL A 89 10.89 -2.72 -10.29
C VAL A 89 10.24 -2.93 -11.67
N GLY A 90 8.99 -2.51 -11.83
CA GLY A 90 8.26 -2.57 -13.08
C GLY A 90 8.96 -1.81 -14.22
N LEU A 91 9.44 -0.60 -13.96
CA LEU A 91 10.20 0.20 -14.92
C LEU A 91 11.55 -0.45 -15.26
N ILE A 92 12.29 -0.92 -14.27
CA ILE A 92 13.57 -1.59 -14.50
C ILE A 92 13.38 -2.81 -15.40
N PHE A 93 12.41 -3.67 -15.12
CA PHE A 93 12.20 -4.90 -15.89
C PHE A 93 11.55 -4.65 -17.26
N ASN A 94 10.51 -3.82 -17.34
CA ASN A 94 9.72 -3.65 -18.56
C ASN A 94 10.28 -2.58 -19.51
N TYR A 95 10.98 -1.57 -19.00
CA TYR A 95 11.55 -0.51 -19.82
C TYR A 95 13.05 -0.76 -20.07
N TRP A 96 13.85 -0.94 -19.03
CA TRP A 96 15.30 -1.05 -19.18
C TRP A 96 15.77 -2.44 -19.63
N ILE A 97 15.42 -3.50 -18.88
CA ILE A 97 15.86 -4.87 -19.16
C ILE A 97 15.26 -5.39 -20.46
N ARG A 98 13.95 -5.19 -20.69
CA ARG A 98 13.30 -5.57 -21.94
C ARG A 98 13.92 -4.89 -23.16
N GLY A 99 14.34 -3.63 -23.03
CA GLY A 99 14.97 -2.87 -24.11
C GLY A 99 16.39 -3.34 -24.46
N ARG A 100 17.17 -3.79 -23.46
CA ARG A 100 18.57 -4.20 -23.66
C ARG A 100 18.77 -5.70 -23.86
N TRP A 101 17.94 -6.53 -23.24
CA TRP A 101 18.03 -8.00 -23.26
C TRP A 101 16.66 -8.64 -23.51
N SER A 102 16.02 -8.28 -24.62
CA SER A 102 14.68 -8.76 -24.99
C SER A 102 14.56 -10.29 -25.04
N GLY A 103 15.58 -10.99 -25.56
CA GLY A 103 15.59 -12.45 -25.65
C GLY A 103 15.64 -13.15 -24.29
N TRP A 104 16.34 -12.57 -23.31
CA TRP A 104 16.30 -13.08 -21.94
C TRP A 104 14.93 -12.80 -21.31
N TRP A 105 14.43 -11.57 -21.47
CA TRP A 105 13.18 -11.13 -20.87
C TRP A 105 11.98 -11.99 -21.32
N GLN A 106 11.88 -12.32 -22.61
CA GLN A 106 10.78 -13.14 -23.13
C GLN A 106 10.76 -14.58 -22.57
N ASN A 107 11.93 -15.17 -22.32
CA ASN A 107 12.03 -16.57 -21.90
C ASN A 107 12.07 -16.74 -20.37
N TYR A 108 12.68 -15.78 -19.64
CA TYR A 108 13.03 -15.97 -18.22
C TYR A 108 12.38 -14.99 -17.25
N ASN A 109 11.66 -13.96 -17.71
CA ASN A 109 11.05 -12.97 -16.82
C ASN A 109 10.03 -13.60 -15.85
N TYR A 110 9.15 -14.46 -16.34
CA TYR A 110 8.15 -15.14 -15.50
C TYR A 110 8.79 -16.13 -14.52
N ILE A 111 9.82 -16.85 -14.95
CA ILE A 111 10.58 -17.77 -14.09
C ILE A 111 11.28 -16.99 -12.97
N SER A 112 11.86 -15.83 -13.30
CA SER A 112 12.52 -14.96 -12.32
C SER A 112 11.51 -14.41 -11.29
N SER A 113 10.31 -14.04 -11.72
CA SER A 113 9.23 -13.64 -10.81
C SER A 113 8.85 -14.76 -9.85
N ALA A 114 8.62 -15.97 -10.37
CA ALA A 114 8.30 -17.14 -9.54
C ALA A 114 9.44 -17.48 -8.56
N ALA A 115 10.70 -17.35 -9.00
CA ALA A 115 11.87 -17.56 -8.14
C ALA A 115 11.94 -16.54 -6.99
N LEU A 116 11.60 -15.27 -7.24
CA LEU A 116 11.57 -14.24 -6.19
C LEU A 116 10.47 -14.52 -5.15
N ASP A 117 9.28 -14.92 -5.59
CA ASP A 117 8.17 -15.25 -4.67
C ASP A 117 8.49 -16.47 -3.82
N THR A 118 9.02 -17.54 -4.43
CA THR A 118 9.45 -18.73 -3.68
C THR A 118 10.63 -18.44 -2.76
N GLY A 119 11.58 -17.60 -3.20
CA GLY A 119 12.74 -17.18 -2.41
C GLY A 119 12.34 -16.40 -1.15
N LEU A 120 11.31 -15.54 -1.25
CA LEU A 120 10.75 -14.84 -0.10
C LEU A 120 10.18 -15.83 0.92
N VAL A 121 9.36 -16.78 0.48
CA VAL A 121 8.76 -17.80 1.37
C VAL A 121 9.84 -18.64 2.04
N VAL A 122 10.84 -19.11 1.29
CA VAL A 122 11.96 -19.89 1.83
C VAL A 122 12.75 -19.07 2.85
N SER A 123 13.03 -17.80 2.56
CA SER A 123 13.74 -16.90 3.48
C SER A 123 12.96 -16.69 4.78
N THR A 124 11.64 -16.53 4.70
CA THR A 124 10.78 -16.41 5.89
C THR A 124 10.86 -17.67 6.76
N ILE A 125 10.84 -18.87 6.17
CA ILE A 125 10.98 -20.13 6.90
C ILE A 125 12.33 -20.19 7.61
N VAL A 126 13.42 -19.85 6.91
CA VAL A 126 14.76 -19.84 7.49
C VAL A 126 14.87 -18.85 8.65
N ILE A 127 14.38 -17.62 8.49
CA ILE A 127 14.40 -16.59 9.54
C ILE A 127 13.60 -17.05 10.76
N PHE A 128 12.45 -17.68 10.55
CA PHE A 128 11.63 -18.18 11.64
C PHE A 128 12.38 -19.21 12.49
N PHE A 129 12.98 -20.22 11.88
CA PHE A 129 13.68 -21.28 12.63
C PHE A 129 15.01 -20.83 13.22
N THR A 130 15.71 -19.90 12.57
CA THR A 130 17.04 -19.46 13.02
C THR A 130 16.99 -18.34 14.05
N ILE A 131 15.97 -17.48 13.99
CA ILE A 131 15.90 -16.28 14.85
C ILE A 131 14.66 -16.27 15.73
N THR A 132 13.47 -16.41 15.14
CA THR A 132 12.21 -16.25 15.88
C THR A 132 11.97 -17.37 16.89
N PHE A 133 12.19 -18.62 16.49
CA PHE A 133 11.97 -19.80 17.33
C PHE A 133 12.93 -19.88 18.52
N PRO A 134 14.26 -19.74 18.36
CA PRO A 134 15.19 -19.71 19.49
C PRO A 134 15.15 -18.42 20.31
N ASN A 135 14.35 -17.41 19.92
CA ASN A 135 14.25 -16.11 20.59
C ASN A 135 15.61 -15.42 20.74
N VAL A 136 16.35 -15.29 19.64
CA VAL A 136 17.68 -14.65 19.65
C VAL A 136 17.54 -13.15 19.80
N GLU A 137 18.32 -12.55 20.71
CA GLU A 137 18.43 -11.10 20.84
C GLU A 137 19.17 -10.51 19.63
N PHE A 138 18.49 -9.62 18.90
CA PHE A 138 19.08 -8.96 17.75
C PHE A 138 20.09 -7.87 18.16
N PRO A 139 21.18 -7.67 17.39
CA PRO A 139 22.10 -6.57 17.63
C PRO A 139 21.37 -5.22 17.50
N ASN A 140 21.70 -4.28 18.39
CA ASN A 140 21.18 -2.93 18.36
C ASN A 140 22.00 -2.08 17.37
N TRP A 141 21.42 -1.79 16.21
CA TRP A 141 21.99 -0.92 15.19
C TRP A 141 20.89 -0.08 14.55
N TRP A 142 21.29 0.90 13.72
CA TRP A 142 20.37 1.91 13.17
C TRP A 142 19.10 1.30 12.54
N GLY A 143 19.23 0.21 11.76
CA GLY A 143 18.10 -0.40 11.06
C GLY A 143 17.14 -1.20 11.94
N ASN A 144 17.55 -1.61 13.14
CA ASN A 144 16.69 -2.30 14.10
C ASN A 144 16.09 -1.35 15.14
N ARG A 145 16.62 -0.13 15.27
CA ARG A 145 16.20 0.83 16.30
C ARG A 145 15.37 1.98 15.72
N VAL A 146 15.90 2.65 14.70
CA VAL A 146 15.34 3.89 14.17
C VAL A 146 13.93 3.75 13.61
N PRO A 147 13.54 2.65 12.94
CA PRO A 147 12.16 2.49 12.49
C PRO A 147 11.12 2.61 13.61
N TYR A 148 11.46 2.18 14.82
CA TYR A 148 10.58 2.19 15.99
C TYR A 148 10.64 3.52 16.79
N GLU A 149 11.54 4.43 16.44
CA GLU A 149 11.67 5.74 17.08
C GLU A 149 11.06 6.87 16.22
N THR A 150 10.43 6.52 15.09
CA THR A 150 9.82 7.51 14.19
C THR A 150 8.51 8.05 14.75
N LEU A 151 8.23 9.32 14.47
CA LEU A 151 6.96 9.99 14.84
C LEU A 151 5.74 9.26 14.26
N ASP A 152 5.89 8.67 13.06
CA ASP A 152 4.85 7.86 12.42
C ASP A 152 4.59 6.54 13.17
N TYR A 153 5.65 5.89 13.66
CA TYR A 153 5.53 4.65 14.43
C TYR A 153 4.88 4.87 15.80
N ASN A 154 5.23 5.98 16.47
CA ASN A 154 4.68 6.33 17.77
C ASN A 154 3.28 6.97 17.68
N TYR A 155 2.71 7.13 16.48
CA TYR A 155 1.44 7.81 16.24
C TYR A 155 1.40 9.27 16.76
N GLU A 156 2.57 9.88 16.93
CA GLU A 156 2.74 11.27 17.40
C GLU A 156 2.78 12.26 16.23
N ALA A 157 2.75 11.77 14.99
CA ALA A 157 2.67 12.57 13.76
C ALA A 157 1.28 13.23 13.56
N VAL A 158 0.76 13.87 14.61
CA VAL A 158 -0.51 14.60 14.58
C VAL A 158 -0.25 16.07 14.21
N LEU A 159 -0.51 16.43 12.96
CA LEU A 159 -0.31 17.81 12.48
C LEU A 159 -1.25 18.84 13.15
N LYS A 160 -2.41 18.40 13.64
CA LYS A 160 -3.39 19.27 14.28
C LYS A 160 -4.18 18.46 15.30
N THR A 161 -4.22 18.90 16.55
CA THR A 161 -5.14 18.41 17.57
C THR A 161 -6.32 19.36 17.65
N VAL A 162 -7.49 18.83 17.93
CA VAL A 162 -8.72 19.61 18.08
C VAL A 162 -8.90 19.92 19.57
N GLY A 163 -9.20 21.17 19.92
CA GLY A 163 -9.46 21.53 21.31
C GLY A 163 -10.70 20.81 21.85
N GLU A 164 -10.85 20.71 23.18
CA GLU A 164 -12.04 20.13 23.80
C GLU A 164 -13.32 20.82 23.27
N GLY A 165 -14.16 20.08 22.54
CA GLY A 165 -15.43 20.57 21.98
C GLY A 165 -15.36 21.14 20.56
N GLU A 166 -14.18 21.21 19.93
CA GLU A 166 -14.06 21.49 18.51
C GLU A 166 -14.23 20.20 17.68
N THR A 167 -14.51 20.31 16.39
CA THR A 167 -14.62 19.15 15.48
C THR A 167 -13.82 19.42 14.21
N PHE A 168 -13.27 18.36 13.61
CA PHE A 168 -12.73 18.46 12.26
C PHE A 168 -13.86 18.55 11.25
N GLY A 169 -14.02 19.71 10.63
CA GLY A 169 -15.03 19.98 9.61
C GLY A 169 -16.16 20.89 10.10
N PRO A 170 -17.05 21.30 9.18
CA PRO A 170 -18.18 22.16 9.52
C PRO A 170 -19.19 21.42 10.41
N LYS A 171 -19.77 22.11 11.41
CA LYS A 171 -20.80 21.57 12.31
C LYS A 171 -22.06 21.10 11.58
N THR A 172 -22.31 21.64 10.39
CA THR A 172 -23.43 21.27 9.52
C THR A 172 -22.93 21.21 8.08
N TRP A 173 -23.05 20.04 7.46
CA TRP A 173 -22.88 19.89 6.02
C TRP A 173 -24.18 20.34 5.37
N LYS A 174 -24.15 21.46 4.64
CA LYS A 174 -25.31 21.84 3.81
C LYS A 174 -25.39 20.86 2.64
N LEU A 175 -26.46 20.07 2.62
CA LEU A 175 -26.89 19.29 1.45
C LEU A 175 -27.27 20.23 0.31
#